data_AF-A0A2A2J7H6-F1
#
_entry.id   AF-A0A2A2J7H6-F1
#
_cell.length_a   1.000
_cell.length_b   1.000
_cell.length_c   1.000
_cell.angle_alpha   90.00
_cell.angle_beta   90.00
_cell.angle_gamma   90.00
#
_symmetry.space_group_name_H-M   'P 1'
#
loop_
_entity.id
_entity.type
_entity.pdbx_description
1 polymer ?
#
loop_
_entity_poly.entity_id
_entity_poly.type
_entity_poly.pdbx_seq_one_letter_code
_entity_poly.pdbx_strand_id
1 'polypeptide(L)'
;MQPTISDPTSDQQYDIYRESHPEFNITKFLDNAGFECEEMFRVCSFAGRRFNCCNYTSPFMTTFGKCYALDLGRSKRPWMQKQTAAGADAGLQIILDAQSDEQLTQGSATAAAYENGFRYYVHANNTLAYLNSEGISVSPGFRSYSAISSNRYILLPEEEWGNCTHNWPKNYTTSLPYSFANCAHFCKARYFNELCGCAPAVYNIDHQFETCTPKATSDCISMKIKNADTAEMEMPLCRECKPECNSLVFHAFNSYGQGFTTSALRYLRSNENTKWNSTYARQNGVTINVFFRDMSHTEYRQVQGTSITQILSDMGGNMGLFLGMSVFSIAELSLFLTKISWLIVSKKRRDYMYKKKKNEETREKELEEAVKDYKFFRTRKTNNSFRVLRQKVKNLASTIYKQESRNLSKKKKVEDSKESPRLARSLTIGAPDMNYFYRDIDSPNVHRRFSCSIVELSVDEKELRAGLDSLEAWEKSNKMPEKKLDHTIIDMGDK
;
A
#
# COMPACT_ATOMS: atom_id res chain seq x y z
N MET A 1 -12.69 69.14 6.50
CA MET A 1 -12.84 67.73 6.08
C MET A 1 -11.57 67.36 5.32
N GLN A 2 -10.63 66.69 5.98
CA GLN A 2 -9.51 66.03 5.29
C GLN A 2 -10.07 64.78 4.60
N PRO A 3 -9.66 64.47 3.35
CA PRO A 3 -10.09 63.26 2.68
C PRO A 3 -9.45 62.08 3.39
N THR A 4 -10.27 61.15 3.87
CA THR A 4 -9.83 59.82 4.29
C THR A 4 -9.26 59.13 3.06
N ILE A 5 -7.93 58.99 3.02
CA ILE A 5 -7.24 58.10 2.09
C ILE A 5 -7.75 56.70 2.43
N SER A 6 -8.63 56.15 1.60
CA SER A 6 -9.03 54.75 1.70
C SER A 6 -7.78 53.90 1.48
N ASP A 7 -7.47 53.02 2.44
CA ASP A 7 -6.41 52.04 2.25
C ASP A 7 -6.65 51.27 0.93
N PRO A 8 -5.61 51.09 0.09
CA PRO A 8 -5.74 50.36 -1.16
C PRO A 8 -6.19 48.92 -0.86
N THR A 9 -7.08 48.37 -1.70
CA THR A 9 -7.53 46.97 -1.58
C THR A 9 -6.34 46.00 -1.66
N SER A 10 -6.43 44.80 -1.08
CA SER A 10 -5.39 43.75 -1.18
C SER A 10 -4.84 43.59 -2.60
N ASP A 11 -5.72 43.62 -3.61
CA ASP A 11 -5.36 43.54 -5.03
C ASP A 11 -4.49 44.71 -5.50
N GLN A 12 -4.82 45.94 -5.08
CA GLN A 12 -4.05 47.14 -5.40
C GLN A 12 -2.68 47.13 -4.72
N GLN A 13 -2.60 46.64 -3.49
CA GLN A 13 -1.33 46.50 -2.76
C GLN A 13 -0.41 45.46 -3.40
N TYR A 14 -0.98 44.35 -3.87
CA TYR A 14 -0.24 43.34 -4.60
C TYR A 14 0.28 43.88 -5.94
N ASP A 15 -0.54 44.62 -6.69
CA ASP A 15 -0.14 45.17 -7.98
C ASP A 15 1.00 46.22 -7.82
N ILE A 16 0.95 47.06 -6.78
CA ILE A 16 2.04 47.99 -6.40
C ILE A 16 3.32 47.24 -5.99
N TYR A 17 3.18 46.16 -5.22
CA TYR A 17 4.32 45.33 -4.82
C TYR A 17 4.96 44.62 -6.03
N ARG A 18 4.15 44.17 -6.99
CA ARG A 18 4.62 43.55 -8.23
C ARG A 18 5.36 44.52 -9.13
N GLU A 19 4.94 45.78 -9.19
CA GLU A 19 5.66 46.83 -9.95
C GLU A 19 7.06 47.12 -9.39
N SER A 20 7.23 47.02 -8.07
CA SER A 20 8.54 47.20 -7.41
C SER A 20 9.39 45.93 -7.36
N HIS A 21 8.78 44.74 -7.54
CA HIS A 21 9.45 43.45 -7.49
C HIS A 21 9.06 42.55 -8.68
N PRO A 22 9.55 42.85 -9.90
CA PRO A 22 9.19 42.10 -11.10
C PRO A 22 9.65 40.63 -11.09
N GLU A 23 10.65 40.27 -10.28
CA GLU A 23 11.14 38.90 -10.09
C GLU A 23 10.52 38.18 -8.87
N PHE A 24 9.39 38.67 -8.36
CA PHE A 24 8.76 38.07 -7.17
C PHE A 24 8.43 36.59 -7.39
N ASN A 25 9.07 35.74 -6.60
CA ASN A 25 8.79 34.31 -6.54
C ASN A 25 8.28 33.98 -5.13
N ILE A 26 7.05 33.49 -5.04
CA ILE A 26 6.40 33.18 -3.76
C ILE A 26 7.19 32.18 -2.93
N THR A 27 7.83 31.19 -3.57
CA THR A 27 8.63 30.18 -2.88
C THR A 27 9.87 30.82 -2.24
N LYS A 28 10.55 31.73 -2.96
CA LYS A 28 11.69 32.47 -2.40
C LYS A 28 11.28 33.44 -1.30
N PHE A 29 10.12 34.08 -1.45
CA PHE A 29 9.58 34.97 -0.43
C PHE A 29 9.28 34.21 0.87
N LEU A 30 8.55 33.08 0.77
CA LEU A 30 8.23 32.25 1.94
C LEU A 30 9.48 31.64 2.58
N ASP A 31 10.49 31.29 1.77
CA ASP A 31 11.76 30.78 2.27
C ASP A 31 12.58 31.85 3.01
N ASN A 32 12.55 33.11 2.55
CA ASN A 32 13.25 34.22 3.21
C ASN A 32 12.47 34.80 4.41
N ALA A 33 11.14 34.76 4.36
CA ALA A 33 10.27 35.30 5.40
C ALA A 33 10.01 34.29 6.53
N GLY A 34 10.39 33.02 6.35
CA GLY A 34 10.35 32.01 7.40
C GLY A 34 11.47 32.18 8.43
N PHE A 35 11.33 31.50 9.57
CA PHE A 35 12.40 31.46 10.57
C PHE A 35 13.56 30.59 10.12
N GLU A 36 14.78 31.01 10.46
CA GLU A 36 15.98 30.23 10.20
C GLU A 36 16.15 29.11 11.22
N CYS A 37 16.83 28.02 10.84
CA CYS A 37 16.99 26.86 11.73
C CYS A 37 17.66 27.24 13.06
N GLU A 38 18.69 28.08 13.02
CA GLU A 38 19.43 28.53 14.22
C GLU A 38 18.60 29.43 15.14
N GLU A 39 17.54 30.04 14.61
CA GLU A 39 16.61 30.88 15.37
C GLU A 39 15.60 30.02 16.14
N MET A 40 15.14 28.92 15.54
CA MET A 40 14.12 28.02 16.12
C MET A 40 14.73 26.92 16.99
N PHE A 41 15.76 26.24 16.50
CA PHE A 41 16.35 25.07 17.15
C PHE A 41 17.42 25.48 18.14
N ARG A 42 17.11 25.42 19.44
CA ARG A 42 18.05 25.78 20.51
C ARG A 42 18.89 24.60 20.93
N VAL A 43 18.25 23.49 21.29
CA VAL A 43 18.96 22.30 21.78
C VAL A 43 18.37 21.07 21.16
N CYS A 44 19.21 20.27 20.49
CA CYS A 44 18.89 18.88 20.17
C CYS A 44 19.78 17.94 20.96
N SER A 45 19.18 16.88 21.47
CA SER A 45 19.90 15.77 22.09
C SER A 45 19.25 14.45 21.75
N PHE A 46 20.08 13.44 21.50
CA PHE A 46 19.62 12.07 21.27
C PHE A 46 20.35 11.16 22.24
N ALA A 47 19.61 10.32 22.97
CA ALA A 47 20.15 9.49 24.05
C ALA A 47 21.02 10.29 25.06
N GLY A 48 20.54 11.49 25.43
CA GLY A 48 21.23 12.43 26.34
C GLY A 48 22.46 13.14 25.76
N ARG A 49 22.85 12.88 24.51
CA ARG A 49 24.02 13.50 23.86
C ARG A 49 23.60 14.61 22.92
N ARG A 50 24.19 15.80 23.11
CA ARG A 50 23.88 16.98 22.28
C ARG A 50 24.47 16.88 20.88
N PHE A 51 23.74 17.42 19.91
CA PHE A 51 24.20 17.61 18.55
C PHE A 51 23.59 18.88 17.96
N ASN A 52 24.19 19.38 16.87
CA ASN A 52 23.65 20.51 16.14
C ASN A 52 22.50 20.04 15.23
N CYS A 53 21.27 20.49 15.51
CA CYS A 53 20.08 20.16 14.74
C CYS A 53 20.23 20.54 13.27
N CYS A 54 20.77 21.74 13.01
CA CYS A 54 20.77 22.36 11.69
C CYS A 54 21.65 21.63 10.66
N ASN A 55 22.58 20.79 11.12
CA ASN A 55 23.38 19.92 10.25
C ASN A 55 22.58 18.75 9.66
N TYR A 56 21.45 18.40 10.28
CA TYR A 56 20.63 17.24 9.94
C TYR A 56 19.19 17.62 9.56
N THR A 57 18.86 18.92 9.61
CA THR A 57 17.58 19.43 9.12
C THR A 57 17.69 19.88 7.66
N SER A 58 16.65 19.62 6.88
CA SER A 58 16.45 20.23 5.56
C SER A 58 15.19 21.08 5.54
N PRO A 59 15.23 22.30 4.98
CA PRO A 59 14.03 23.12 4.82
C PRO A 59 13.13 22.53 3.72
N PHE A 60 11.82 22.62 3.92
CA PHE A 60 10.82 22.25 2.92
C PHE A 60 9.58 23.14 3.07
N MET A 61 8.78 23.26 2.00
CA MET A 61 7.63 24.16 1.96
C MET A 61 6.32 23.42 2.22
N THR A 62 5.47 23.96 3.09
CA THR A 62 4.13 23.41 3.37
C THR A 62 3.06 24.50 3.30
N THR A 63 1.82 24.14 3.59
CA THR A 63 0.72 25.09 3.81
C THR A 63 0.96 26.05 4.99
N PHE A 64 1.88 25.72 5.91
CA PHE A 64 2.26 26.55 7.06
C PHE A 64 3.51 27.40 6.79
N GLY A 65 4.09 27.35 5.59
CA GLY A 65 5.31 28.07 5.22
C GLY A 65 6.57 27.19 5.23
N LYS A 66 7.73 27.79 5.55
CA LYS A 66 9.05 27.13 5.58
C LYS A 66 9.22 26.30 6.83
N CYS A 67 9.28 24.98 6.68
CA CYS A 67 9.35 24.01 7.76
C CYS A 67 10.66 23.20 7.69
N TYR A 68 10.97 22.43 8.74
CA TYR A 68 12.24 21.70 8.83
C TYR A 68 12.03 20.22 9.05
N ALA A 69 12.63 19.40 8.19
CA ALA A 69 12.65 17.95 8.32
C ALA A 69 14.00 17.52 8.89
N LEU A 70 13.99 16.96 10.10
CA LEU A 70 15.14 16.42 10.79
C LEU A 70 15.28 14.92 10.48
N ASP A 71 16.35 14.58 9.77
CA ASP A 71 16.71 13.20 9.41
C ASP A 71 18.02 12.81 10.10
N LEU A 72 17.90 12.04 11.18
CA LEU A 72 19.04 11.53 11.94
C LEU A 72 19.77 10.38 11.22
N GLY A 73 19.11 9.70 10.27
CA GLY A 73 19.69 8.64 9.45
C GLY A 73 20.83 9.15 8.56
N ARG A 74 20.82 10.43 8.20
CA ARG A 74 21.93 11.10 7.49
C ARG A 74 23.20 11.23 8.33
N SER A 75 23.12 11.07 9.65
CA SER A 75 24.27 11.14 10.53
C SER A 75 25.20 9.97 10.31
N LYS A 76 26.51 10.21 10.23
CA LYS A 76 27.54 9.14 10.22
C LYS A 76 27.75 8.52 11.62
N ARG A 77 27.08 9.04 12.64
CA ARG A 77 27.28 8.65 14.05
C ARG A 77 26.27 7.55 14.41
N PRO A 78 26.69 6.31 14.69
CA PRO A 78 25.76 5.20 14.93
C PRO A 78 24.78 5.44 16.08
N TRP A 79 25.23 6.15 17.13
CA TRP A 79 24.38 6.46 18.28
C TRP A 79 23.25 7.45 17.98
N MET A 80 23.26 8.14 16.83
CA MET A 80 22.17 9.02 16.41
C MET A 80 21.18 8.32 15.48
N GLN A 81 21.62 7.24 14.84
CA GLN A 81 20.80 6.53 13.88
C GLN A 81 19.77 5.66 14.62
N LYS A 82 20.22 4.92 15.65
CA LYS A 82 19.39 3.94 16.35
C LYS A 82 19.17 4.28 17.81
N GLN A 83 17.91 4.22 18.24
CA GLN A 83 17.57 4.13 19.65
C GLN A 83 17.89 2.71 20.15
N THR A 84 18.61 2.60 21.27
CA THR A 84 19.12 1.30 21.78
C THR A 84 18.31 0.74 22.95
N ALA A 85 17.55 1.60 23.62
CA ALA A 85 16.69 1.24 24.74
C ALA A 85 15.37 2.00 24.61
N ALA A 86 14.28 1.45 25.13
CA ALA A 86 12.99 2.14 25.19
C ALA A 86 13.01 3.28 26.22
N GLY A 87 12.09 4.23 26.06
CA GLY A 87 11.87 5.32 27.01
C GLY A 87 12.51 6.67 26.64
N ALA A 88 12.10 7.71 27.35
CA ALA A 88 12.38 9.10 27.00
C ALA A 88 13.88 9.47 27.05
N ASP A 89 14.65 8.86 27.95
CA ASP A 89 16.09 9.16 28.11
C ASP A 89 16.93 8.69 26.92
N ALA A 90 16.46 7.66 26.21
CA ALA A 90 17.12 7.07 25.05
C ALA A 90 16.65 7.66 23.71
N GLY A 91 15.61 8.51 23.73
CA GLY A 91 15.03 9.11 22.55
C GLY A 91 15.65 10.44 22.14
N LEU A 92 14.91 11.14 21.29
CA LEU A 92 15.21 12.48 20.80
C LEU A 92 14.50 13.52 21.67
N GLN A 93 15.26 14.52 22.12
CA GLN A 93 14.74 15.71 22.77
C GLN A 93 15.15 16.94 21.96
N ILE A 94 14.17 17.77 21.63
CA ILE A 94 14.33 19.04 20.93
C ILE A 94 13.75 20.15 21.81
N ILE A 95 14.52 21.22 22.01
CA ILE A 95 14.06 22.46 22.64
C ILE A 95 14.02 23.53 21.55
N LEU A 96 12.83 24.06 21.33
CA LEU A 96 12.52 25.04 20.31
C LEU A 96 12.17 26.38 20.94
N ASP A 97 12.40 27.44 20.17
CA ASP A 97 12.01 28.81 20.46
C ASP A 97 10.90 29.24 19.50
N ALA A 98 9.70 29.47 20.04
CA ALA A 98 8.52 29.85 19.25
C ALA A 98 8.55 31.30 18.75
N GLN A 99 9.38 32.18 19.34
CA GLN A 99 9.47 33.60 18.99
C GLN A 99 8.10 34.27 18.79
N SER A 100 7.20 34.12 19.76
CA SER A 100 5.81 34.61 19.65
C SER A 100 5.72 36.13 19.44
N ASP A 101 6.81 36.86 19.68
CA ASP A 101 6.95 38.30 19.44
C ASP A 101 7.02 38.68 17.93
N GLU A 102 7.48 37.77 17.08
CA GLU A 102 7.60 37.98 15.62
C GLU A 102 6.37 37.46 14.84
N GLN A 103 5.39 36.88 15.54
CA GLN A 103 4.20 36.30 14.95
C GLN A 103 3.27 37.37 14.37
N LEU A 104 2.64 37.06 13.23
CA LEU A 104 1.63 37.90 12.59
C LEU A 104 0.39 38.05 13.50
N THR A 105 0.11 39.26 13.98
CA THR A 105 -1.02 39.54 14.90
C THR A 105 -2.36 39.80 14.20
N GLN A 106 -2.43 39.73 12.86
CA GLN A 106 -3.68 39.88 12.10
C GLN A 106 -3.99 38.53 11.43
N GLY A 107 -5.09 37.89 11.86
CA GLY A 107 -5.48 36.56 11.43
C GLY A 107 -6.69 36.58 10.51
N SER A 108 -6.58 35.87 9.39
CA SER A 108 -7.73 35.30 8.68
C SER A 108 -8.43 34.26 9.56
N ALA A 109 -9.71 34.00 9.33
CA ALA A 109 -10.54 33.02 10.03
C ALA A 109 -10.16 31.56 9.68
N THR A 110 -8.86 31.22 9.67
CA THR A 110 -8.38 29.85 9.46
C THR A 110 -7.82 29.29 10.77
N ALA A 111 -8.07 28.01 11.04
CA ALA A 111 -7.63 27.34 12.27
C ALA A 111 -6.11 27.46 12.50
N ALA A 112 -5.32 27.50 11.42
CA ALA A 112 -3.86 27.64 11.47
C ALA A 112 -3.38 29.02 11.97
N ALA A 113 -4.19 30.08 11.83
CA ALA A 113 -3.82 31.43 12.26
C ALA A 113 -3.94 31.65 13.78
N TYR A 114 -4.57 30.72 14.51
CA TYR A 114 -4.80 30.80 15.95
C TYR A 114 -3.93 29.85 16.77
N GLU A 115 -3.12 29.00 16.13
CA GLU A 115 -2.24 28.06 16.82
C GLU A 115 -0.91 28.75 17.17
N ASN A 116 -0.67 28.96 18.47
CA ASN A 116 0.64 29.37 18.97
C ASN A 116 1.47 28.13 19.30
N GLY A 117 2.66 28.01 18.72
CA GLY A 117 3.62 26.94 19.00
C GLY A 117 4.06 26.15 17.77
N PHE A 118 4.39 24.87 18.01
CA PHE A 118 4.91 23.95 16.99
C PHE A 118 3.98 22.76 16.80
N ARG A 119 3.74 22.37 15.56
CA ARG A 119 3.01 21.19 15.11
C ARG A 119 3.97 20.22 14.42
N TYR A 120 4.43 19.18 15.09
CA TYR A 120 5.40 18.26 14.52
C TYR A 120 4.76 16.94 14.05
N TYR A 121 5.46 16.23 13.17
CA TYR A 121 5.02 14.96 12.59
C TYR A 121 6.16 13.94 12.68
N VAL A 122 5.81 12.68 12.89
CA VAL A 122 6.76 11.56 12.88
C VAL A 122 6.36 10.63 11.75
N HIS A 123 7.25 10.43 10.79
CA HIS A 123 6.94 9.66 9.59
C HIS A 123 8.16 8.87 9.11
N ALA A 124 7.92 7.93 8.20
CA ALA A 124 8.98 7.16 7.57
C ALA A 124 9.78 8.03 6.60
N ASN A 125 11.02 7.62 6.32
CA ASN A 125 11.84 8.36 5.38
C ASN A 125 11.23 8.38 3.96
N ASN A 126 11.41 9.50 3.26
CA ASN A 126 10.90 9.78 1.91
C ASN A 126 9.38 9.72 1.74
N THR A 127 8.59 9.80 2.82
CA THR A 127 7.15 10.05 2.76
C THR A 127 6.84 11.50 3.11
N LEU A 128 5.77 12.07 2.55
CA LEU A 128 5.29 13.39 2.97
C LEU A 128 4.58 13.29 4.32
N ALA A 129 4.93 14.13 5.28
CA ALA A 129 4.34 14.06 6.62
C ALA A 129 3.07 14.92 6.78
N TYR A 130 2.86 15.93 5.95
CA TYR A 130 1.83 16.95 6.20
C TYR A 130 0.39 16.56 5.80
N LEU A 131 0.02 15.29 5.83
CA LEU A 131 -1.41 14.94 5.81
C LEU A 131 -2.03 15.51 7.10
N ASN A 132 -2.96 16.46 6.97
CA ASN A 132 -3.53 17.28 8.06
C ASN A 132 -4.06 16.48 9.27
N SER A 133 -4.20 15.17 9.16
CA SER A 133 -4.76 14.25 10.16
C SER A 133 -3.79 13.74 11.23
N GLU A 134 -2.46 13.84 11.07
CA GLU A 134 -1.51 13.16 12.00
C GLU A 134 -0.58 14.11 12.80
N GLY A 135 -0.66 15.42 12.57
CA GLY A 135 0.24 16.37 13.23
C GLY A 135 -0.12 16.63 14.70
N ILE A 136 0.91 16.79 15.53
CA ILE A 136 0.77 17.01 16.98
C ILE A 136 1.21 18.43 17.33
N SER A 137 0.28 19.25 17.81
CA SER A 137 0.55 20.64 18.20
C SER A 137 0.99 20.74 19.67
N VAL A 138 1.99 21.57 19.93
CA VAL A 138 2.58 21.85 21.25
C VAL A 138 2.74 23.35 21.41
N SER A 139 2.07 23.89 22.41
CA SER A 139 2.11 25.32 22.71
C SER A 139 3.36 25.72 23.49
N PRO A 140 3.78 27.00 23.37
CA PRO A 140 4.86 27.56 24.16
C PRO A 140 4.66 27.38 25.67
N GLY A 141 5.74 27.12 26.39
CA GLY A 141 5.73 26.84 27.83
C GLY A 141 5.34 25.40 28.20
N PHE A 142 5.02 24.55 27.22
CA PHE A 142 4.74 23.14 27.43
C PHE A 142 5.86 22.24 26.89
N ARG A 143 5.90 21.02 27.44
CA ARG A 143 6.72 19.93 26.93
C ARG A 143 5.82 18.77 26.51
N SER A 144 6.07 18.21 25.34
CA SER A 144 5.39 17.03 24.82
C SER A 144 6.30 15.82 24.97
N TYR A 145 5.72 14.70 25.36
CA TYR A 145 6.35 13.39 25.39
C TYR A 145 5.55 12.46 24.50
N SER A 146 6.21 11.96 23.47
CA SER A 146 5.57 11.25 22.37
C SER A 146 6.22 9.90 22.27
N ALA A 147 5.57 8.94 22.94
CA ALA A 147 5.97 7.56 22.89
C ALA A 147 5.49 6.98 21.55
N ILE A 148 6.40 6.68 20.64
CA ILE A 148 6.07 6.19 19.31
C ILE A 148 6.07 4.66 19.25
N SER A 149 5.16 4.11 18.47
CA SER A 149 5.10 2.69 18.10
C SER A 149 5.17 2.58 16.58
N SER A 150 5.99 1.65 16.08
CA SER A 150 6.19 1.42 14.65
C SER A 150 5.26 0.31 14.16
N ASN A 151 4.46 0.62 13.14
CA ASN A 151 3.56 -0.32 12.47
C ASN A 151 3.92 -0.39 10.99
N ARG A 152 4.18 -1.61 10.50
CA ARG A 152 4.46 -1.89 9.09
C ARG A 152 3.23 -2.53 8.45
N TYR A 153 2.73 -2.00 7.35
CA TYR A 153 1.63 -2.58 6.60
C TYR A 153 2.15 -3.14 5.28
N ILE A 154 1.92 -4.44 5.05
CA ILE A 154 2.26 -5.14 3.82
C ILE A 154 0.96 -5.59 3.16
N LEU A 155 0.54 -4.86 2.14
CA LEU A 155 -0.68 -5.11 1.38
C LEU A 155 -0.39 -5.97 0.15
N LEU A 156 -1.43 -6.66 -0.34
CA LEU A 156 -1.31 -7.47 -1.55
C LEU A 156 -1.41 -6.61 -2.82
N PRO A 157 -0.56 -6.84 -3.82
CA PRO A 157 -0.66 -6.18 -5.12
C PRO A 157 -1.82 -6.75 -5.94
N GLU A 158 -2.13 -6.10 -7.06
CA GLU A 158 -3.27 -6.46 -7.92
C GLU A 158 -3.12 -7.86 -8.55
N GLU A 159 -1.89 -8.30 -8.81
CA GLU A 159 -1.60 -9.66 -9.29
C GLU A 159 -1.98 -10.75 -8.28
N GLU A 160 -2.07 -10.38 -7.01
CA GLU A 160 -2.39 -11.26 -5.88
C GLU A 160 -3.73 -10.89 -5.22
N TRP A 161 -4.69 -10.39 -6.01
CA TRP A 161 -6.05 -10.03 -5.59
C TRP A 161 -6.15 -8.87 -4.60
N GLY A 162 -5.09 -8.07 -4.42
CA GLY A 162 -5.16 -6.82 -3.67
C GLY A 162 -5.31 -5.58 -4.56
N ASN A 163 -4.97 -4.40 -4.03
CA ASN A 163 -5.15 -3.13 -4.75
C ASN A 163 -4.03 -2.12 -4.46
N CYS A 164 -2.87 -2.57 -3.98
CA CYS A 164 -1.73 -1.69 -3.77
C CYS A 164 -0.81 -1.63 -5.00
N THR A 165 0.10 -0.64 -5.03
CA THR A 165 1.14 -0.54 -6.06
C THR A 165 2.49 -0.12 -5.45
N HIS A 166 3.57 -0.44 -6.13
CA HIS A 166 4.91 0.09 -5.85
C HIS A 166 5.35 1.17 -6.84
N ASN A 167 4.66 1.27 -7.97
CA ASN A 167 5.10 2.05 -9.11
C ASN A 167 4.17 3.24 -9.33
N TRP A 168 4.76 4.33 -9.81
CA TRP A 168 4.03 5.47 -10.33
C TRP A 168 3.15 5.08 -11.52
N PRO A 169 1.95 5.68 -11.66
CA PRO A 169 1.18 5.63 -12.89
C PRO A 169 2.02 5.99 -14.12
N LYS A 170 1.84 5.26 -15.24
CA LYS A 170 2.69 5.35 -16.45
C LYS A 170 2.82 6.74 -17.06
N ASN A 171 1.88 7.65 -16.77
CA ASN A 171 1.85 9.01 -17.30
C ASN A 171 2.62 10.01 -16.43
N TYR A 172 3.24 9.56 -15.34
CA TYR A 172 3.99 10.41 -14.42
C TYR A 172 5.49 10.19 -14.56
N THR A 173 6.23 11.29 -14.60
CA THR A 173 7.70 11.32 -14.72
C THR A 173 8.26 12.06 -13.52
N THR A 174 8.72 11.33 -12.50
CA THR A 174 9.23 11.94 -11.27
C THR A 174 10.42 11.17 -10.72
N SER A 175 11.30 11.89 -10.02
CA SER A 175 12.46 11.31 -9.33
C SER A 175 12.13 10.82 -7.91
N LEU A 176 10.96 11.19 -7.38
CA LEU A 176 10.53 10.87 -6.03
C LEU A 176 10.06 9.40 -5.92
N PRO A 177 10.28 8.74 -4.75
CA PRO A 177 9.73 7.42 -4.50
C PRO A 177 8.21 7.47 -4.45
N TYR A 178 7.58 6.36 -4.85
CA TYR A 178 6.14 6.24 -4.81
C TYR A 178 5.63 6.20 -3.38
N SER A 179 4.73 7.11 -3.05
CA SER A 179 3.82 7.02 -1.91
C SER A 179 2.47 7.54 -2.36
N PHE A 180 1.40 7.09 -1.71
CA PHE A 180 0.07 7.61 -1.99
C PHE A 180 0.02 9.14 -1.87
N ALA A 181 0.67 9.69 -0.84
CA ALA A 181 0.76 11.14 -0.63
C ALA A 181 1.47 11.83 -1.80
N ASN A 182 2.67 11.39 -2.20
CA ASN A 182 3.41 11.97 -3.32
C ASN A 182 2.57 11.95 -4.61
N CYS A 183 1.89 10.84 -4.88
CA CYS A 183 1.02 10.70 -6.04
C CYS A 183 -0.15 11.68 -6.00
N ALA A 184 -0.82 11.81 -4.85
CA ALA A 184 -1.95 12.72 -4.68
C ALA A 184 -1.53 14.19 -4.86
N HIS A 185 -0.37 14.59 -4.34
CA HIS A 185 0.17 15.94 -4.54
C HIS A 185 0.50 16.21 -6.01
N PHE A 186 1.15 15.27 -6.69
CA PHE A 186 1.47 15.38 -8.10
C PHE A 186 0.21 15.48 -8.97
N CYS A 187 -0.80 14.64 -8.71
CA CYS A 187 -2.09 14.68 -9.40
C CYS A 187 -2.77 16.04 -9.25
N LYS A 188 -2.79 16.61 -8.03
CA LYS A 188 -3.33 17.95 -7.78
C LYS A 188 -2.52 19.03 -8.52
N ALA A 189 -1.19 18.95 -8.51
CA ALA A 189 -0.35 19.90 -9.24
C ALA A 189 -0.65 19.88 -10.75
N ARG A 190 -0.80 18.68 -11.34
CA ARG A 190 -1.16 18.53 -12.75
C ARG A 190 -2.55 19.10 -13.05
N TYR A 191 -3.53 18.85 -12.17
CA TYR A 191 -4.87 19.40 -12.31
C TYR A 191 -4.87 20.93 -12.34
N PHE A 192 -4.16 21.58 -11.40
CA PHE A 192 -4.04 23.04 -11.40
C PHE A 192 -3.30 23.56 -12.63
N ASN A 193 -2.25 22.85 -13.08
CA ASN A 193 -1.52 23.23 -14.28
C ASN A 193 -2.38 23.14 -15.55
N GLU A 194 -3.21 22.11 -15.69
CA GLU A 194 -4.15 21.97 -16.81
C GLU A 194 -5.27 23.03 -16.77
N LEU A 195 -5.72 23.40 -15.56
CA LEU A 195 -6.81 24.36 -15.39
C LEU A 195 -6.35 25.82 -15.55
N CYS A 196 -5.20 26.17 -14.98
CA CYS A 196 -4.76 27.54 -14.75
C CYS A 196 -3.38 27.86 -15.34
N GLY A 197 -2.71 26.87 -15.95
CA GLY A 197 -1.39 27.04 -16.56
C GLY A 197 -0.22 27.07 -15.57
N CYS A 198 -0.49 26.92 -14.27
CA CYS A 198 0.52 26.88 -13.22
C CYS A 198 0.05 25.97 -12.08
N ALA A 199 0.99 25.52 -11.23
CA ALA A 199 0.69 24.73 -10.04
C ALA A 199 0.98 25.54 -8.75
N PRO A 200 0.10 25.51 -7.74
CA PRO A 200 0.39 26.09 -6.43
C PRO A 200 1.67 25.49 -5.82
N ALA A 201 2.49 26.32 -5.17
CA ALA A 201 3.78 25.92 -4.61
C ALA A 201 3.70 24.72 -3.66
N VAL A 202 2.60 24.63 -2.90
CA VAL A 202 2.33 23.53 -1.95
C VAL A 202 2.19 22.17 -2.65
N TYR A 203 1.60 22.12 -3.85
CA TYR A 203 1.39 20.87 -4.59
C TYR A 203 2.57 20.53 -5.52
N ASN A 204 3.33 21.54 -5.94
CA ASN A 204 4.43 21.40 -6.89
C ASN A 204 5.72 20.86 -6.25
N ILE A 205 5.63 19.68 -5.62
CA ILE A 205 6.69 19.06 -4.81
C ILE A 205 7.94 18.62 -5.59
N ASP A 206 7.79 18.33 -6.89
CA ASP A 206 8.89 17.90 -7.78
C ASP A 206 9.31 19.03 -8.74
N HIS A 207 8.80 20.25 -8.53
CA HIS A 207 9.09 21.45 -9.34
C HIS A 207 8.94 21.25 -10.86
N GLN A 208 8.09 20.32 -11.28
CA GLN A 208 7.91 19.99 -12.70
C GLN A 208 7.07 21.05 -13.45
N PHE A 209 6.20 21.76 -12.74
CA PHE A 209 5.32 22.78 -13.30
C PHE A 209 5.78 24.19 -12.91
N GLU A 210 5.30 25.19 -13.64
CA GLU A 210 5.51 26.59 -13.24
C GLU A 210 4.73 26.89 -11.95
N THR A 211 5.36 27.59 -11.01
CA THR A 211 4.74 27.88 -9.72
C THR A 211 3.82 29.09 -9.84
N CYS A 212 2.56 28.94 -9.42
CA CYS A 212 1.59 30.03 -9.45
C CYS A 212 1.97 31.17 -8.50
N THR A 213 1.63 32.41 -8.90
CA THR A 213 1.60 33.55 -7.97
C THR A 213 0.38 33.48 -7.04
N PRO A 214 0.40 34.13 -5.85
CA PRO A 214 -0.75 34.12 -4.94
C PRO A 214 -2.05 34.59 -5.61
N LYS A 215 -1.98 35.67 -6.41
CA LYS A 215 -3.12 36.18 -7.19
C LYS A 215 -3.61 35.16 -8.22
N ALA A 216 -2.70 34.59 -9.01
CA ALA A 216 -3.06 33.57 -9.99
C ALA A 216 -3.70 32.33 -9.33
N THR A 217 -3.22 31.92 -8.15
CA THR A 217 -3.83 30.82 -7.38
C THR A 217 -5.22 31.20 -6.87
N SER A 218 -5.38 32.40 -6.30
CA SER A 218 -6.67 32.88 -5.80
C SER A 218 -7.70 32.98 -6.94
N ASP A 219 -7.33 33.61 -8.04
CA ASP A 219 -8.17 33.77 -9.23
C ASP A 219 -8.60 32.40 -9.76
N CYS A 220 -7.63 31.49 -9.92
CA CYS A 220 -7.85 30.11 -10.35
C CYS A 220 -8.83 29.34 -9.47
N ILE A 221 -8.67 29.43 -8.14
CA ILE A 221 -9.55 28.77 -7.18
C ILE A 221 -10.95 29.39 -7.22
N SER A 222 -11.03 30.73 -7.28
CA SER A 222 -12.29 31.46 -7.28
C SER A 222 -13.20 31.06 -8.47
N MET A 223 -12.61 30.71 -9.62
CA MET A 223 -13.34 30.22 -10.79
C MET A 223 -14.04 28.86 -10.60
N LYS A 224 -13.65 28.08 -9.57
CA LYS A 224 -14.15 26.73 -9.32
C LYS A 224 -14.94 26.57 -8.02
N ILE A 225 -15.13 27.66 -7.29
CA ILE A 225 -16.05 27.68 -6.15
C ILE A 225 -17.48 27.60 -6.72
N LYS A 226 -18.13 26.44 -6.59
CA LYS A 226 -19.48 26.22 -7.15
C LYS A 226 -20.54 27.04 -6.41
N ASN A 227 -20.36 27.23 -5.11
CA ASN A 227 -21.28 27.95 -4.22
C ASN A 227 -20.48 28.93 -3.35
N ALA A 228 -20.76 30.22 -3.51
CA ALA A 228 -20.10 31.27 -2.71
C ALA A 228 -20.37 31.12 -1.20
N ASP A 229 -21.52 30.55 -0.84
CA ASP A 229 -21.95 30.33 0.55
C ASP A 229 -21.29 29.12 1.20
N THR A 230 -20.85 28.13 0.40
CA THR A 230 -20.24 26.88 0.88
C THR A 230 -18.75 26.78 0.63
N ALA A 231 -18.13 27.73 -0.09
CA ALA A 231 -16.70 27.70 -0.43
C ALA A 231 -16.21 26.31 -0.91
N GLU A 232 -17.10 25.53 -1.54
CA GLU A 232 -16.84 24.14 -1.86
C GLU A 232 -16.20 24.05 -3.23
N MET A 233 -14.93 23.67 -3.23
CA MET A 233 -14.12 23.46 -4.43
C MET A 233 -14.15 21.99 -4.82
N GLU A 234 -14.49 21.70 -6.08
CA GLU A 234 -14.39 20.35 -6.63
C GLU A 234 -12.91 20.01 -6.86
N MET A 235 -12.30 19.32 -5.89
CA MET A 235 -10.93 18.81 -6.01
C MET A 235 -10.90 17.51 -6.82
N PRO A 236 -9.81 17.24 -7.58
CA PRO A 236 -9.68 15.99 -8.31
C PRO A 236 -9.60 14.80 -7.34
N LEU A 237 -10.38 13.76 -7.63
CA LEU A 237 -10.41 12.51 -6.85
C LEU A 237 -9.14 11.64 -6.98
N CYS A 238 -8.21 11.99 -7.89
CA CYS A 238 -6.92 11.32 -8.08
C CYS A 238 -6.97 9.78 -8.05
N ARG A 239 -7.93 9.19 -8.78
CA ARG A 239 -8.22 7.73 -8.76
C ARG A 239 -7.08 6.86 -9.29
N GLU A 240 -6.14 7.44 -10.02
CA GLU A 240 -4.91 6.75 -10.47
C GLU A 240 -3.93 6.46 -9.33
N CYS A 241 -4.04 7.15 -8.19
CA CYS A 241 -3.18 6.94 -7.03
C CYS A 241 -3.74 5.79 -6.17
N LYS A 242 -3.00 4.69 -6.10
CA LYS A 242 -3.31 3.52 -5.27
C LYS A 242 -2.48 3.58 -3.97
N PRO A 243 -2.90 2.92 -2.88
CA PRO A 243 -2.06 2.81 -1.69
C PRO A 243 -0.76 2.08 -2.00
N GLU A 244 0.33 2.45 -1.34
CA GLU A 244 1.58 1.70 -1.42
C GLU A 244 1.46 0.31 -0.78
N CYS A 245 2.13 -0.69 -1.36
CA CYS A 245 2.08 -2.07 -0.85
C CYS A 245 2.87 -2.27 0.44
N ASN A 246 3.85 -1.41 0.70
CA ASN A 246 4.68 -1.46 1.89
C ASN A 246 4.74 -0.06 2.48
N SER A 247 4.04 0.15 3.60
CA SER A 247 4.07 1.41 4.33
C SER A 247 4.53 1.22 5.76
N LEU A 248 5.21 2.23 6.28
CA LEU A 248 5.68 2.30 7.66
C LEU A 248 5.05 3.52 8.31
N VAL A 249 4.24 3.29 9.33
CA VAL A 249 3.47 4.32 10.04
C VAL A 249 3.90 4.34 11.51
N PHE A 250 4.07 5.54 12.05
CA PHE A 250 4.39 5.75 13.45
C PHE A 250 3.17 6.28 14.20
N HIS A 251 2.68 5.52 15.17
CA HIS A 251 1.63 6.01 16.07
C HIS A 251 2.25 6.61 17.31
N ALA A 252 1.90 7.85 17.61
CA ALA A 252 2.38 8.57 18.78
C ALA A 252 1.35 8.57 19.92
N PHE A 253 1.78 8.15 21.11
CA PHE A 253 1.03 8.25 22.34
C PHE A 253 1.56 9.45 23.12
N ASN A 254 0.78 10.53 23.14
CA ASN A 254 1.24 11.83 23.62
C ASN A 254 0.86 12.06 25.09
N SER A 255 1.78 12.64 25.84
CA SER A 255 1.55 13.21 27.15
C SER A 255 2.22 14.58 27.26
N TYR A 256 1.71 15.43 28.16
CA TYR A 256 2.13 16.81 28.25
C TYR A 256 2.58 17.15 29.67
N GLY A 257 3.68 17.89 29.77
CA GLY A 257 4.14 18.52 30.99
C GLY A 257 4.17 20.04 30.84
N GLN A 258 4.08 20.76 31.96
CA GLN A 258 4.11 22.21 31.94
C GLN A 258 5.44 22.76 32.47
N GLY A 259 5.94 23.80 31.81
CA GLY A 259 7.02 24.67 32.26
C GLY A 259 8.41 24.02 32.30
N PHE A 260 9.39 24.86 32.60
CA PHE A 260 10.78 24.46 32.84
C PHE A 260 11.13 24.59 34.32
N THR A 261 11.94 23.66 34.84
CA THR A 261 12.50 23.79 36.19
C THR A 261 13.55 24.89 36.22
N THR A 262 13.74 25.53 37.38
CA THR A 262 14.73 26.60 37.55
C THR A 262 16.15 26.11 37.25
N SER A 263 16.46 24.85 37.58
CA SER A 263 17.74 24.20 37.26
C SER A 263 17.91 23.99 35.76
N ALA A 264 16.88 23.53 35.05
CA ALA A 264 16.92 23.39 33.59
C ALA A 264 17.14 24.73 32.91
N LEU A 265 16.45 25.79 33.33
CA LEU A 265 16.66 27.14 32.79
C LEU A 265 18.07 27.67 33.03
N ARG A 266 18.67 27.38 34.20
CA ARG A 266 20.06 27.75 34.49
C ARG A 266 21.04 27.00 33.57
N TYR A 267 20.80 25.72 33.33
CA TYR A 267 21.59 24.91 32.41
C TYR A 267 21.51 25.42 30.96
N LEU A 268 20.30 25.75 30.49
CA LEU A 268 20.08 26.32 29.15
C LEU A 268 20.75 27.69 28.99
N ARG A 269 20.75 28.51 30.05
CA ARG A 269 21.41 29.83 30.05
C ARG A 269 22.94 29.76 30.00
N SER A 270 23.54 28.70 30.54
CA SER A 270 25.00 28.63 30.71
C SER A 270 25.79 28.57 29.39
N ASN A 271 25.11 28.26 28.28
CA ASN A 271 25.77 28.00 27.00
C ASN A 271 25.52 29.05 25.91
N GLU A 272 24.55 29.97 26.02
CA GLU A 272 24.13 30.83 24.89
C GLU A 272 23.56 32.23 25.27
N ASN A 273 23.40 33.07 24.23
CA ASN A 273 23.10 34.51 24.15
C ASN A 273 22.11 35.12 25.17
N THR A 274 22.32 36.41 25.48
CA THR A 274 21.59 37.23 26.47
C THR A 274 20.09 37.42 26.20
N LYS A 275 19.57 37.15 25.00
CA LYS A 275 18.14 37.27 24.66
C LYS A 275 17.26 36.20 25.35
N TRP A 276 17.77 34.99 25.57
CA TRP A 276 17.00 33.88 26.16
C TRP A 276 17.04 33.92 27.69
N ASN A 277 16.32 34.88 28.28
CA ASN A 277 16.19 34.97 29.73
C ASN A 277 15.19 33.93 30.28
N SER A 278 15.20 33.71 31.59
CA SER A 278 14.34 32.71 32.23
C SER A 278 12.83 32.97 32.07
N THR A 279 12.42 34.22 31.88
CA THR A 279 11.01 34.60 31.67
C THR A 279 10.60 34.33 30.23
N TYR A 280 11.41 34.76 29.26
CA TYR A 280 11.23 34.51 27.83
C TYR A 280 11.22 33.01 27.54
N ALA A 281 12.16 32.25 28.10
CA ALA A 281 12.22 30.80 27.96
C ALA A 281 10.96 30.07 28.45
N ARG A 282 10.29 30.60 29.49
CA ARG A 282 9.02 30.03 29.97
C ARG A 282 7.84 30.37 29.07
N GLN A 283 7.90 31.48 28.34
CA GLN A 283 6.83 31.96 27.48
C GLN A 283 6.95 31.45 26.05
N ASN A 284 8.17 31.28 25.53
CA ASN A 284 8.44 30.91 24.13
C ASN A 284 9.08 29.53 23.97
N GLY A 285 9.59 28.93 25.06
CA GLY A 285 10.25 27.63 25.01
C GLY A 285 9.27 26.49 24.84
N VAL A 286 9.52 25.63 23.86
CA VAL A 286 8.79 24.37 23.64
C VAL A 286 9.78 23.22 23.77
N THR A 287 9.38 22.12 24.41
CA THR A 287 10.20 20.90 24.43
C THR A 287 9.43 19.76 23.81
N ILE A 288 10.02 19.07 22.85
CA ILE A 288 9.45 17.90 22.19
C ILE A 288 10.37 16.72 22.50
N ASN A 289 9.82 15.67 23.11
CA ASN A 289 10.52 14.42 23.35
C ASN A 289 9.86 13.33 22.54
N VAL A 290 10.59 12.73 21.60
CA VAL A 290 10.11 11.62 20.77
C VAL A 290 10.96 10.41 21.05
N PHE A 291 10.33 9.30 21.43
CA PHE A 291 11.05 8.09 21.83
C PHE A 291 10.22 6.84 21.54
N PHE A 292 10.88 5.73 21.25
CA PHE A 292 10.19 4.45 21.12
C PHE A 292 9.61 4.01 22.47
N ARG A 293 8.32 3.68 22.47
CA ARG A 293 7.61 3.13 23.64
C ARG A 293 8.19 1.76 24.01
N ASP A 294 8.33 0.92 23.00
CA ASP A 294 8.83 -0.45 23.09
C ASP A 294 9.85 -0.68 21.97
N MET A 295 10.85 -1.54 22.20
CA MET A 295 11.87 -1.89 21.18
C MET A 295 11.36 -2.93 20.16
N SER A 296 10.05 -3.07 20.03
CA SER A 296 9.37 -3.98 19.10
C SER A 296 8.59 -3.17 18.05
N HIS A 297 8.36 -3.78 16.89
CA HIS A 297 7.48 -3.24 15.86
C HIS A 297 6.36 -4.24 15.56
N THR A 298 5.23 -3.73 15.07
CA THR A 298 4.09 -4.56 14.66
C THR A 298 4.06 -4.63 13.14
N GLU A 299 3.92 -5.82 12.57
CA GLU A 299 3.72 -6.02 11.13
C GLU A 299 2.30 -6.53 10.87
N TYR A 300 1.56 -5.81 10.02
CA TYR A 300 0.26 -6.20 9.48
C TYR A 300 0.45 -6.64 8.03
N ARG A 301 0.41 -7.94 7.80
CA ARG A 301 0.55 -8.52 6.47
C ARG A 301 -0.79 -9.05 5.98
N GLN A 302 -1.22 -8.58 4.82
CA GLN A 302 -2.34 -9.17 4.09
C GLN A 302 -1.85 -10.46 3.43
N VAL A 303 -2.52 -11.57 3.72
CA VAL A 303 -2.25 -12.90 3.15
C VAL A 303 -3.47 -13.40 2.39
N GLN A 304 -3.24 -14.21 1.37
CA GLN A 304 -4.33 -14.82 0.62
C GLN A 304 -5.09 -15.80 1.53
N GLY A 305 -6.39 -15.56 1.72
CA GLY A 305 -7.21 -16.35 2.65
C GLY A 305 -7.41 -17.81 2.22
N THR A 306 -7.38 -18.09 0.92
CA THR A 306 -7.47 -19.44 0.37
C THR A 306 -6.53 -19.61 -0.81
N SER A 307 -5.76 -20.70 -0.79
CA SER A 307 -4.96 -21.11 -1.94
C SER A 307 -5.78 -22.01 -2.88
N ILE A 308 -5.38 -22.10 -4.15
CA ILE A 308 -5.97 -23.05 -5.12
C ILE A 308 -5.89 -24.49 -4.58
N THR A 309 -4.80 -24.82 -3.87
CA THR A 309 -4.63 -26.15 -3.27
C THR A 309 -5.65 -26.42 -2.16
N GLN A 310 -5.98 -25.40 -1.36
CA GLN A 310 -6.98 -25.52 -0.30
C GLN A 310 -8.39 -25.64 -0.89
N ILE A 311 -8.70 -24.86 -1.93
CA ILE A 311 -9.99 -24.99 -2.65
C ILE A 311 -10.16 -26.42 -3.20
N LEU A 312 -9.13 -26.97 -3.84
CA LEU A 312 -9.17 -28.35 -4.35
C LEU A 312 -9.27 -29.39 -3.24
N SER A 313 -8.59 -29.15 -2.11
CA SER A 313 -8.68 -30.00 -0.92
C SER A 313 -10.09 -29.98 -0.32
N ASP A 314 -10.71 -28.80 -0.19
CA ASP A 314 -12.05 -28.64 0.38
C ASP A 314 -13.12 -29.23 -0.54
N MET A 315 -12.98 -29.04 -1.87
CA MET A 315 -13.84 -29.70 -2.85
C MET A 315 -13.70 -31.22 -2.79
N GLY A 316 -12.45 -31.72 -2.77
CA GLY A 316 -12.17 -33.15 -2.69
C GLY A 316 -12.64 -33.77 -1.38
N GLY A 317 -12.46 -33.07 -0.27
CA GLY A 317 -12.91 -33.49 1.06
C GLY A 317 -14.43 -33.59 1.13
N ASN A 318 -15.15 -32.57 0.67
CA ASN A 318 -16.61 -32.58 0.65
C ASN A 318 -17.17 -33.67 -0.30
N MET A 319 -16.59 -33.82 -1.50
CA MET A 319 -17.00 -34.88 -2.44
C MET A 319 -16.70 -36.29 -1.89
N GLY A 320 -15.55 -36.46 -1.24
CA GLY A 320 -15.17 -37.71 -0.59
C GLY A 320 -16.08 -38.06 0.58
N LEU A 321 -16.44 -37.07 1.40
CA LEU A 321 -17.31 -37.26 2.57
C LEU A 321 -18.75 -37.57 2.20
N PHE A 322 -19.36 -36.79 1.30
CA PHE A 322 -20.79 -36.92 0.99
C PHE A 322 -21.10 -37.97 -0.09
N LEU A 323 -20.22 -38.12 -1.08
CA LEU A 323 -20.47 -39.01 -2.22
C LEU A 323 -19.58 -40.26 -2.22
N GLY A 324 -18.58 -40.34 -1.33
CA GLY A 324 -17.55 -41.38 -1.40
C GLY A 324 -16.71 -41.32 -2.69
N MET A 325 -16.77 -40.19 -3.41
CA MET A 325 -16.14 -40.04 -4.71
C MET A 325 -14.68 -39.62 -4.58
N SER A 326 -13.82 -40.21 -5.41
CA SER A 326 -12.41 -39.86 -5.51
C SER A 326 -12.07 -39.32 -6.90
N VAL A 327 -10.83 -38.82 -7.06
CA VAL A 327 -10.29 -38.42 -8.37
C VAL A 327 -10.38 -39.58 -9.39
N PHE A 328 -10.20 -40.82 -8.93
CA PHE A 328 -10.37 -41.99 -9.79
C PHE A 328 -11.81 -42.18 -10.26
N SER A 329 -12.80 -41.93 -9.40
CA SER A 329 -14.23 -41.98 -9.75
C SER A 329 -14.58 -40.94 -10.83
N ILE A 330 -14.01 -39.74 -10.76
CA ILE A 330 -14.18 -38.69 -11.78
C ILE A 330 -13.51 -39.10 -13.11
N ALA A 331 -12.32 -39.71 -13.05
CA ALA A 331 -11.64 -40.21 -14.23
C ALA A 331 -12.45 -41.32 -14.92
N GLU A 332 -13.05 -42.24 -14.15
CA GLU A 332 -13.92 -43.28 -14.70
C GLU A 332 -15.18 -42.69 -15.36
N LEU A 333 -15.83 -41.74 -14.71
CA LEU A 333 -17.01 -41.06 -15.26
C LEU A 333 -16.68 -40.32 -16.57
N SER A 334 -15.55 -39.62 -16.63
CA SER A 334 -15.14 -38.90 -17.85
C SER A 334 -14.79 -39.85 -19.01
N LEU A 335 -14.16 -41.00 -18.73
CA LEU A 335 -13.94 -42.06 -19.73
C LEU A 335 -15.25 -42.68 -20.23
N PHE A 336 -16.23 -42.85 -19.35
CA PHE A 336 -17.55 -43.33 -19.72
C PHE A 336 -18.29 -42.33 -20.60
N LEU A 337 -18.31 -41.05 -20.21
CA LEU A 337 -18.94 -39.97 -20.98
C LEU A 337 -18.30 -39.78 -22.35
N THR A 338 -16.97 -39.79 -22.45
CA THR A 338 -16.26 -39.69 -23.75
C THR A 338 -16.57 -40.88 -24.66
N LYS A 339 -16.65 -42.11 -24.12
CA LYS A 339 -17.11 -43.28 -24.88
C LYS A 339 -18.53 -43.12 -25.40
N ILE A 340 -19.46 -42.65 -24.57
CA ILE A 340 -20.85 -42.39 -24.96
C ILE A 340 -20.92 -41.32 -26.04
N SER A 341 -20.28 -40.18 -25.83
CA SER A 341 -20.25 -39.08 -26.81
C SER A 341 -19.66 -39.52 -28.14
N TRP A 342 -18.57 -40.32 -28.13
CA TRP A 342 -18.01 -40.89 -29.36
C TRP A 342 -18.98 -41.86 -30.04
N LEU A 343 -19.70 -42.67 -29.27
CA LEU A 343 -20.71 -43.59 -29.81
C LEU A 343 -21.89 -42.83 -30.43
N ILE A 344 -22.31 -41.71 -29.84
CA ILE A 344 -23.37 -40.85 -30.36
C ILE A 344 -22.90 -40.14 -31.65
N VAL A 345 -21.69 -39.59 -31.70
CA VAL A 345 -21.22 -38.82 -32.87
C VAL A 345 -20.84 -39.72 -34.05
N SER A 346 -20.26 -40.90 -33.82
CA SER A 346 -19.77 -41.75 -34.91
C SER A 346 -20.82 -42.77 -35.39
N LYS A 347 -21.51 -42.47 -36.51
CA LYS A 347 -22.39 -43.43 -37.20
C LYS A 347 -21.68 -44.75 -37.54
N LYS A 348 -20.43 -44.67 -38.01
CA LYS A 348 -19.58 -45.82 -38.39
C LYS A 348 -19.33 -46.79 -37.22
N ARG A 349 -19.25 -46.26 -35.99
CA ARG A 349 -19.04 -47.06 -34.77
C ARG A 349 -20.34 -47.66 -34.23
N ARG A 350 -21.47 -46.96 -34.39
CA ARG A 350 -22.81 -47.53 -34.13
C ARG A 350 -23.08 -48.75 -35.02
N ASP A 351 -22.77 -48.63 -36.31
CA ASP A 351 -22.92 -49.74 -37.25
C ASP A 351 -21.98 -50.90 -36.92
N TYR A 352 -20.74 -50.62 -36.50
CA TYR A 352 -19.80 -51.64 -36.03
C TYR A 352 -20.32 -52.39 -34.80
N MET A 353 -20.83 -51.68 -33.79
CA MET A 353 -21.37 -52.32 -32.57
C MET A 353 -22.63 -53.14 -32.86
N TYR A 354 -23.51 -52.67 -33.76
CA TYR A 354 -24.69 -53.43 -34.21
C TYR A 354 -24.28 -54.73 -34.94
N LYS A 355 -23.30 -54.63 -35.85
CA LYS A 355 -22.77 -55.79 -36.58
C LYS A 355 -22.03 -56.78 -35.67
N LYS A 356 -21.32 -56.28 -34.66
CA LYS A 356 -20.66 -57.11 -33.64
C LYS A 356 -21.69 -57.88 -32.81
N LYS A 357 -22.74 -57.22 -32.33
CA LYS A 357 -23.83 -57.88 -31.57
C LYS A 357 -24.51 -58.98 -32.39
N LYS A 358 -24.82 -58.71 -33.66
CA LYS A 358 -25.38 -59.71 -34.58
C LYS A 358 -24.44 -60.91 -34.77
N ASN A 359 -23.14 -60.67 -34.88
CA ASN A 359 -22.15 -61.74 -35.02
C ASN A 359 -21.98 -62.56 -33.72
N GLU A 360 -22.08 -61.95 -32.54
CA GLU A 360 -22.05 -62.67 -31.25
C GLU A 360 -23.31 -63.55 -31.10
N GLU A 361 -24.50 -63.04 -31.39
CA GLU A 361 -25.74 -63.85 -31.39
C GLU A 361 -25.70 -65.01 -32.40
N THR A 362 -25.04 -64.81 -33.54
CA THR A 362 -24.87 -65.89 -34.54
C THR A 362 -23.90 -66.96 -34.03
N ARG A 363 -22.81 -66.56 -33.38
CA ARG A 363 -21.83 -67.49 -32.79
C ARG A 363 -22.41 -68.27 -31.61
N GLU A 364 -23.29 -67.67 -30.80
CA GLU A 364 -23.99 -68.39 -29.73
C GLU A 364 -24.90 -69.48 -30.30
N LYS A 365 -25.65 -69.17 -31.37
CA LYS A 365 -26.48 -70.18 -32.06
C LYS A 365 -25.67 -71.30 -32.70
N GLU A 366 -24.55 -70.97 -33.35
CA GLU A 366 -23.63 -71.97 -33.91
C GLU A 366 -23.01 -72.84 -32.81
N LEU A 367 -22.70 -72.27 -31.65
CA LEU A 367 -22.19 -73.01 -30.50
C LEU A 367 -23.27 -73.96 -29.93
N GLU A 368 -24.53 -73.50 -29.83
CA GLU A 368 -25.65 -74.34 -29.41
C GLU A 368 -25.92 -75.49 -30.39
N GLU A 369 -25.85 -75.24 -31.69
CA GLU A 369 -25.97 -76.27 -32.72
C GLU A 369 -24.81 -77.26 -32.66
N ALA A 370 -23.56 -76.80 -32.52
CA ALA A 370 -22.40 -77.67 -32.37
C ALA A 370 -22.47 -78.54 -31.10
N VAL A 371 -23.01 -78.00 -30.00
CA VAL A 371 -23.23 -78.77 -28.74
C VAL A 371 -24.36 -79.80 -28.92
N LYS A 372 -25.43 -79.48 -29.66
CA LYS A 372 -26.49 -80.44 -30.01
C LYS A 372 -25.97 -81.54 -30.92
N ASP A 373 -25.19 -81.20 -31.95
CA ASP A 373 -24.56 -82.17 -32.85
C ASP A 373 -23.57 -83.06 -32.09
N TYR A 374 -22.77 -82.51 -31.18
CA TYR A 374 -21.88 -83.30 -30.33
C TYR A 374 -22.64 -84.30 -29.44
N LYS A 375 -23.80 -83.91 -28.87
CA LYS A 375 -24.69 -84.84 -28.17
C LYS A 375 -25.20 -85.95 -29.09
N PHE A 376 -25.52 -85.62 -30.35
CA PHE A 376 -25.98 -86.59 -31.35
C PHE A 376 -24.87 -87.57 -31.79
N PHE A 377 -23.64 -87.09 -31.95
CA PHE A 377 -22.46 -87.90 -32.30
C PHE A 377 -21.97 -88.79 -31.15
N ARG A 378 -22.22 -88.45 -29.89
CA ARG A 378 -21.91 -89.33 -28.74
C ARG A 378 -22.68 -90.66 -28.79
N THR A 379 -23.76 -90.73 -29.55
CA THR A 379 -24.57 -91.94 -29.77
C THR A 379 -24.04 -92.87 -30.88
N ARG A 380 -23.01 -92.49 -31.64
CA ARG A 380 -22.38 -93.37 -32.66
C ARG A 380 -20.84 -93.27 -32.64
N LYS A 381 -20.17 -94.34 -32.21
CA LYS A 381 -18.70 -94.48 -32.23
C LYS A 381 -18.16 -94.68 -33.67
N THR A 382 -17.28 -93.80 -34.15
CA THR A 382 -16.24 -94.13 -35.16
C THR A 382 -14.98 -93.25 -35.00
N ASN A 383 -13.80 -93.89 -35.09
CA ASN A 383 -12.48 -93.35 -34.68
C ASN A 383 -11.78 -92.38 -35.67
N ASN A 384 -12.32 -92.12 -36.87
CA ASN A 384 -11.58 -91.38 -37.91
C ASN A 384 -11.79 -89.85 -37.93
N SER A 385 -12.70 -89.28 -37.12
CA SER A 385 -13.05 -87.84 -37.19
C SER A 385 -12.14 -86.92 -36.33
N PHE A 386 -11.35 -87.47 -35.42
CA PHE A 386 -10.62 -86.69 -34.41
C PHE A 386 -9.40 -85.93 -34.96
N ARG A 387 -8.83 -86.36 -36.10
CA ARG A 387 -7.67 -85.71 -36.73
C ARG A 387 -8.00 -84.38 -37.40
N VAL A 388 -9.18 -84.28 -38.03
CA VAL A 388 -9.61 -83.05 -38.73
C VAL A 388 -9.98 -81.94 -37.74
N LEU A 389 -10.56 -82.32 -36.60
CA LEU A 389 -10.95 -81.37 -35.53
C LEU A 389 -9.72 -80.74 -34.86
N ARG A 390 -8.66 -81.52 -34.61
CA ARG A 390 -7.41 -81.03 -34.00
C ARG A 390 -6.68 -80.01 -34.88
N GLN A 391 -6.82 -80.14 -36.20
CA GLN A 391 -6.23 -79.22 -37.17
C GLN A 391 -6.96 -77.86 -37.19
N LYS A 392 -8.30 -77.86 -37.07
CA LYS A 392 -9.11 -76.64 -37.02
C LYS A 392 -8.88 -75.80 -35.76
N VAL A 393 -8.71 -76.44 -34.60
CA VAL A 393 -8.44 -75.74 -33.33
C VAL A 393 -7.06 -75.08 -33.31
N LYS A 394 -6.03 -75.73 -33.90
CA LYS A 394 -4.67 -75.14 -34.00
C LYS A 394 -4.62 -73.88 -34.88
N ASN A 395 -5.37 -73.85 -35.99
CA ASN A 395 -5.41 -72.68 -36.88
C ASN A 395 -6.14 -71.48 -36.26
N LEU A 396 -7.09 -71.71 -35.35
CA LEU A 396 -7.77 -70.63 -34.63
C LEU A 396 -6.83 -69.92 -33.64
N ALA A 397 -5.96 -70.67 -32.96
CA ALA A 397 -5.02 -70.13 -31.97
C ALA A 397 -3.92 -69.24 -32.60
N SER A 398 -3.43 -69.58 -33.81
CA SER A 398 -2.41 -68.79 -34.50
C SER A 398 -2.89 -67.44 -35.03
N THR A 399 -4.21 -67.28 -35.21
CA THR A 399 -4.81 -66.05 -35.76
C THR A 399 -4.94 -64.95 -34.69
N ILE A 400 -5.10 -65.36 -33.43
CA ILE A 400 -5.23 -64.46 -32.27
C ILE A 400 -3.88 -63.79 -31.95
N TYR A 401 -2.77 -64.53 -32.02
CA TYR A 401 -1.43 -64.02 -31.71
C TYR A 401 -0.92 -62.95 -32.70
N LYS A 402 -1.44 -62.94 -33.94
CA LYS A 402 -1.06 -61.97 -34.99
C LYS A 402 -1.79 -60.62 -34.89
N GLN A 403 -2.84 -60.53 -34.07
CA GLN A 403 -3.72 -59.36 -33.99
C GLN A 403 -3.29 -58.38 -32.88
N GLU A 404 -2.52 -58.86 -31.90
CA GLU A 404 -2.09 -58.11 -30.72
C GLU A 404 -0.86 -57.22 -31.00
N SER A 405 0.02 -57.63 -31.91
CA SER A 405 1.24 -56.89 -32.28
C SER A 405 1.01 -55.64 -33.15
N ARG A 406 -0.17 -55.48 -33.78
CA ARG A 406 -0.50 -54.31 -34.63
C ARG A 406 -1.04 -53.10 -33.86
N ASN A 407 -1.47 -53.25 -32.61
CA ASN A 407 -2.13 -52.19 -31.84
C ASN A 407 -1.15 -51.29 -31.06
N LEU A 408 0.10 -51.70 -30.87
CA LEU A 408 1.13 -50.90 -30.17
C LEU A 408 1.71 -49.76 -31.01
N SER A 409 1.58 -49.78 -32.35
CA SER A 409 2.19 -48.77 -33.23
C SER A 409 1.34 -47.50 -33.45
N LYS A 410 0.06 -47.47 -33.04
CA LYS A 410 -0.88 -46.39 -33.40
C LYS A 410 -1.11 -45.32 -32.33
N LYS A 411 -0.48 -45.42 -31.16
CA LYS A 411 -0.76 -44.56 -29.99
C LYS A 411 0.11 -43.29 -29.88
N LYS A 412 0.90 -42.94 -30.91
CA LYS A 412 1.95 -41.90 -30.82
C LYS A 412 1.72 -40.64 -31.65
N LYS A 413 0.53 -40.44 -32.23
CA LYS A 413 0.18 -39.24 -33.00
C LYS A 413 -1.21 -38.79 -32.56
N VAL A 414 -1.40 -37.48 -32.44
CA VAL A 414 -2.67 -36.78 -32.18
C VAL A 414 -2.97 -36.57 -30.70
N GLU A 415 -2.35 -35.55 -30.11
CA GLU A 415 -3.03 -34.65 -29.17
C GLU A 415 -2.17 -33.37 -29.05
N ASP A 416 -2.45 -32.43 -29.95
CA ASP A 416 -1.98 -31.04 -29.87
C ASP A 416 -3.13 -30.16 -30.41
N SER A 417 -3.37 -29.05 -29.72
CA SER A 417 -4.19 -27.88 -30.08
C SER A 417 -5.71 -27.77 -29.70
N LYS A 418 -5.94 -26.86 -28.73
CA LYS A 418 -6.73 -25.59 -28.79
C LYS A 418 -8.20 -25.48 -28.29
N GLU A 419 -8.33 -24.79 -27.15
CA GLU A 419 -8.90 -23.43 -26.86
C GLU A 419 -10.38 -22.98 -26.99
N SER A 420 -10.69 -22.00 -26.09
CA SER A 420 -11.90 -21.29 -25.57
C SER A 420 -12.68 -20.35 -26.56
N PRO A 421 -13.81 -19.62 -26.21
CA PRO A 421 -13.81 -18.40 -25.32
C PRO A 421 -15.13 -17.92 -24.59
N ARG A 422 -14.92 -17.12 -23.50
CA ARG A 422 -15.54 -15.86 -22.92
C ARG A 422 -17.06 -15.48 -22.97
N LEU A 423 -17.60 -14.84 -21.88
CA LEU A 423 -17.80 -13.35 -21.68
C LEU A 423 -18.63 -12.87 -20.42
N ALA A 424 -18.18 -11.75 -19.79
CA ALA A 424 -18.80 -10.59 -19.01
C ALA A 424 -20.06 -10.72 -18.09
N ARG A 425 -20.39 -9.85 -17.09
CA ARG A 425 -20.29 -8.36 -16.91
C ARG A 425 -20.70 -7.87 -15.47
N SER A 426 -20.14 -6.71 -15.07
CA SER A 426 -20.41 -5.61 -14.07
C SER A 426 -21.65 -5.50 -13.12
N LEU A 427 -21.46 -4.85 -11.94
CA LEU A 427 -22.29 -3.71 -11.40
C LEU A 427 -21.67 -3.04 -10.12
N THR A 428 -21.96 -1.75 -9.89
CA THR A 428 -21.48 -0.87 -8.78
C THR A 428 -22.62 -0.04 -8.12
N ILE A 429 -22.48 0.33 -6.84
CA ILE A 429 -23.33 1.27 -6.03
C ILE A 429 -22.39 2.15 -5.15
N GLY A 430 -22.77 3.39 -4.79
CA GLY A 430 -21.91 4.40 -4.10
C GLY A 430 -22.47 5.03 -2.79
N ALA A 431 -21.75 6.04 -2.25
CA ALA A 431 -22.10 7.15 -1.29
C ALA A 431 -20.77 7.79 -0.74
N PRO A 432 -20.74 8.77 0.20
CA PRO A 432 -21.10 10.21 0.15
C PRO A 432 -19.95 11.22 0.54
N ASP A 433 -20.28 12.53 0.54
CA ASP A 433 -19.44 13.77 0.68
C ASP A 433 -18.92 14.18 2.08
N MET A 434 -17.89 15.07 2.13
CA MET A 434 -17.56 16.01 3.24
C MET A 434 -16.59 17.18 2.85
N ASN A 435 -17.16 18.39 2.66
CA ASN A 435 -16.81 19.79 3.00
C ASN A 435 -15.39 20.43 3.23
N TYR A 436 -15.20 21.59 2.53
CA TYR A 436 -14.73 22.99 2.88
C TYR A 436 -13.27 23.38 3.22
N PHE A 437 -12.75 24.47 2.57
CA PHE A 437 -12.36 25.81 3.13
C PHE A 437 -11.52 26.68 2.15
N TYR A 438 -11.75 28.02 2.08
CA TYR A 438 -10.78 29.15 2.17
C TYR A 438 -11.42 30.53 1.85
N ARG A 439 -11.17 31.58 2.67
CA ARG A 439 -11.25 33.01 2.27
C ARG A 439 -10.43 33.97 3.17
N ASP A 440 -9.80 34.92 2.48
CA ASP A 440 -9.38 36.30 2.76
C ASP A 440 -8.33 36.66 3.84
N ILE A 441 -7.37 37.51 3.41
CA ILE A 441 -6.39 38.28 4.19
C ILE A 441 -6.29 39.69 3.59
N ASP A 442 -6.30 40.73 4.43
CA ASP A 442 -6.00 42.12 4.07
C ASP A 442 -5.13 42.83 5.15
N SER A 443 -3.92 43.28 4.73
CA SER A 443 -3.20 44.54 5.07
C SER A 443 -2.61 44.88 6.49
N PRO A 444 -1.79 45.96 6.68
CA PRO A 444 -0.35 46.05 6.36
C PRO A 444 0.59 46.48 7.53
N ASN A 445 1.91 46.43 7.28
CA ASN A 445 3.03 47.09 7.97
C ASN A 445 3.33 46.76 9.44
N VAL A 446 3.93 45.59 9.64
CA VAL A 446 5.03 45.36 10.61
C VAL A 446 5.92 44.29 9.98
N HIS A 447 7.25 44.42 10.00
CA HIS A 447 8.14 43.30 9.68
C HIS A 447 7.82 42.15 10.63
N ARG A 448 7.09 41.15 10.14
CA ARG A 448 6.63 39.98 10.88
C ARG A 448 6.82 38.77 10.00
N ARG A 449 7.32 37.68 10.58
CA ARG A 449 7.75 36.49 9.85
C ARG A 449 6.68 35.40 9.91
N PHE A 450 6.67 34.53 8.90
CA PHE A 450 5.79 33.37 8.89
C PHE A 450 6.38 32.30 9.80
N SER A 451 5.67 31.96 10.88
CA SER A 451 6.04 30.83 11.74
C SER A 451 5.52 29.55 11.13
N CYS A 452 6.41 28.72 10.56
CA CYS A 452 6.05 27.33 10.37
C CYS A 452 6.23 26.60 11.69
N SER A 453 5.11 26.09 12.19
CA SER A 453 5.05 25.25 13.36
C SER A 453 5.65 23.85 13.12
N ILE A 454 6.03 23.48 11.89
CA ILE A 454 6.34 22.09 11.54
C ILE A 454 7.80 21.68 11.70
N VAL A 455 8.02 20.70 12.58
CA VAL A 455 9.23 19.88 12.64
C VAL A 455 8.86 18.47 12.18
N GLU A 456 9.46 18.01 11.09
CA GLU A 456 9.31 16.64 10.60
C GLU A 456 10.43 15.78 11.19
N LEU A 457 10.10 14.58 11.67
CA LEU A 457 11.06 13.58 12.12
C LEU A 457 11.00 12.37 11.21
N SER A 458 12.05 12.21 10.41
CA SER A 458 12.22 11.07 9.49
C SER A 458 13.01 9.96 10.19
N VAL A 459 12.46 8.75 10.18
CA VAL A 459 13.10 7.53 10.69
C VAL A 459 13.28 6.53 9.53
N ASP A 460 14.49 6.01 9.33
CA ASP A 460 14.86 5.15 8.18
C ASP A 460 14.39 3.69 8.35
N GLU A 461 13.87 3.10 7.27
CA GLU A 461 13.42 1.71 7.15
C GLU A 461 14.58 0.69 7.20
N LYS A 462 15.81 1.09 6.80
CA LYS A 462 16.99 0.22 6.81
C LYS A 462 17.40 -0.27 8.21
N GLU A 463 16.81 0.31 9.25
CA GLU A 463 17.09 -0.05 10.64
C GLU A 463 16.23 -1.18 11.18
N LEU A 464 15.09 -1.48 10.55
CA LEU A 464 14.23 -2.63 10.88
C LEU A 464 14.73 -3.94 10.25
N ARG A 465 15.39 -3.87 9.09
CA ARG A 465 15.85 -5.06 8.34
C ARG A 465 17.07 -5.77 8.95
N ALA A 466 17.86 -5.10 9.78
CA ALA A 466 19.03 -5.74 10.42
C ALA A 466 18.66 -6.87 11.40
N GLY A 467 17.41 -6.89 11.90
CA GLY A 467 16.86 -8.03 12.66
C GLY A 467 16.32 -9.14 11.76
N LEU A 468 15.70 -8.77 10.62
CA LEU A 468 15.08 -9.70 9.66
C LEU A 468 16.11 -10.52 8.88
N ASP A 469 17.25 -9.95 8.48
CA ASP A 469 18.31 -10.71 7.79
C ASP A 469 18.93 -11.80 8.70
N SER A 470 18.94 -11.56 10.02
CA SER A 470 19.37 -12.56 11.00
C SER A 470 18.31 -13.65 11.28
N LEU A 471 17.04 -13.29 11.16
CA LEU A 471 15.90 -14.21 11.29
C LEU A 471 15.70 -15.04 10.02
N GLU A 472 15.78 -14.48 8.81
CA GLU A 472 15.72 -15.22 7.55
C GLU A 472 16.93 -16.16 7.35
N ALA A 473 18.12 -15.77 7.86
CA ALA A 473 19.28 -16.64 7.90
C ALA A 473 19.13 -17.77 8.93
N TRP A 474 18.47 -17.52 10.07
CA TRP A 474 18.15 -18.52 11.08
C TRP A 474 17.05 -19.49 10.60
N GLU A 475 15.99 -18.99 9.96
CA GLU A 475 14.86 -19.75 9.41
C GLU A 475 15.26 -20.62 8.21
N LYS A 476 16.22 -20.15 7.37
CA LYS A 476 16.84 -20.98 6.33
C LYS A 476 17.78 -22.05 6.89
N SER A 477 18.37 -21.87 8.08
CA SER A 477 19.29 -22.84 8.69
C SER A 477 18.58 -23.93 9.51
N ASN A 478 17.37 -23.66 10.04
CA ASN A 478 16.66 -24.56 10.96
C ASN A 478 15.35 -25.10 10.37
N LYS A 479 15.40 -25.74 9.18
CA LYS A 479 14.33 -26.65 8.76
C LYS A 479 14.44 -27.99 9.48
N MET A 480 13.65 -28.17 10.54
CA MET A 480 13.25 -29.49 11.06
C MET A 480 11.73 -29.53 11.30
N PRO A 481 11.11 -30.72 11.26
CA PRO A 481 9.75 -30.90 10.75
C PRO A 481 8.65 -30.50 11.74
N GLU A 482 7.53 -30.07 11.15
CA GLU A 482 6.28 -29.70 11.82
C GLU A 482 5.87 -30.68 12.92
N LYS A 483 5.72 -30.16 14.14
CA LYS A 483 4.84 -30.73 15.16
C LYS A 483 3.69 -29.78 15.39
N LYS A 484 2.48 -30.29 15.14
CA LYS A 484 1.18 -29.67 15.45
C LYS A 484 1.20 -28.95 16.80
N LEU A 485 0.87 -27.66 16.79
CA LEU A 485 0.31 -26.97 17.95
C LEU A 485 -1.14 -26.62 17.64
N ASP A 486 -2.02 -26.99 18.57
CA ASP A 486 -3.45 -26.73 18.52
C ASP A 486 -3.74 -25.22 18.50
N HIS A 487 -4.54 -24.79 17.53
CA HIS A 487 -5.05 -23.43 17.44
C HIS A 487 -6.18 -23.23 18.47
N THR A 488 -5.98 -22.30 19.40
CA THR A 488 -7.09 -21.72 20.18
C THR A 488 -7.60 -20.51 19.38
N ILE A 489 -8.77 -20.66 18.76
CA ILE A 489 -9.48 -19.59 18.07
C ILE A 489 -10.17 -18.72 19.13
N ILE A 490 -9.80 -17.44 19.22
CA ILE A 490 -10.57 -16.45 19.95
C ILE A 490 -11.52 -15.81 18.94
N ASP A 491 -12.78 -16.21 19.01
CA ASP A 491 -13.89 -15.64 18.26
C ASP A 491 -14.36 -14.37 18.99
N MET A 492 -14.12 -13.19 18.40
CA MET A 492 -14.77 -11.95 18.85
C MET A 492 -16.06 -11.79 18.05
N GLY A 493 -17.12 -12.40 18.57
CA GLY A 493 -18.48 -12.19 18.10
C GLY A 493 -19.02 -10.82 18.54
N ASP A 494 -19.66 -10.14 17.60
CA ASP A 494 -20.45 -8.92 17.78
C ASP A 494 -21.51 -9.08 18.90
N LYS A 495 -21.63 -8.03 19.72
CA LYS A 495 -22.83 -7.68 20.47
C LYS A 495 -22.97 -6.17 20.57
#